data_AF-A0A968T4S1-F1
#
_entry.id   AF-A0A968T4S1-F1
#
_cell.length_a   1.000
_cell.length_b   1.000
_cell.length_c   1.000
_cell.angle_alpha   90.00
_cell.angle_beta   90.00
_cell.angle_gamma   90.00
#
_symmetry.space_group_name_H-M   'P 1'
#
loop_
_entity.id
_entity.type
_entity.pdbx_description
1 polymer ?
#
loop_
_entity_poly.entity_id
_entity_poly.type
_entity_poly.pdbx_seq_one_letter_code
_entity_poly.pdbx_strand_id
1 'polypeptide(L)'
;MPNFYILRTDDEYAKTFQPEILKGRFLSSDFSSDINAAVINERAAQVMGLKDPVGHILSYKGVNLNIIGVLKDFNYQPLYSRIEPLIILYQPPSVTSSLCNVRMKPNTIPSTINYIRTIYRTYNLDYP
;
A
#
# COMPACT_ATOMS: atom_id res chain seq x y z
N MET A 1 12.01 -20.46 2.25
CA MET A 1 12.25 -19.05 2.66
C MET A 1 10.89 -18.38 2.82
N PRO A 2 10.68 -17.52 3.81
CA PRO A 2 9.42 -16.78 3.96
C PRO A 2 9.14 -15.94 2.71
N ASN A 3 7.89 -15.95 2.25
CA ASN A 3 7.47 -15.18 1.08
C ASN A 3 7.21 -13.72 1.50
N PHE A 4 7.71 -12.76 0.72
CA PHE A 4 7.39 -11.34 0.93
C PHE A 4 6.29 -10.93 -0.03
N TYR A 5 5.23 -10.32 0.50
CA TYR A 5 4.21 -9.69 -0.31
C TYR A 5 4.66 -8.31 -0.74
N ILE A 6 4.49 -8.00 -2.04
CA ILE A 6 4.77 -6.68 -2.58
C ILE A 6 3.45 -6.00 -2.90
N LEU A 7 3.18 -4.90 -2.20
CA LEU A 7 2.06 -4.01 -2.51
C LEU A 7 2.59 -2.78 -3.23
N ARG A 8 2.00 -2.44 -4.38
CA ARG A 8 2.23 -1.18 -5.07
C ARG A 8 1.02 -0.31 -4.91
N THR A 9 1.22 0.93 -4.45
CA THR A 9 0.11 1.83 -4.14
C THR A 9 0.50 3.29 -4.25
N ASP A 10 -0.50 4.16 -4.27
CA ASP A 10 -0.33 5.61 -4.24
C ASP A 10 -0.03 6.11 -2.82
N ASP A 11 0.19 7.41 -2.68
CA ASP A 11 0.42 8.08 -1.41
C ASP A 11 -0.85 8.28 -0.57
N GLU A 12 -2.04 8.09 -1.16
CA GLU A 12 -3.34 8.15 -0.47
C GLU A 12 -3.69 6.86 0.29
N TYR A 13 -2.94 5.78 0.09
CA TYR A 13 -3.14 4.50 0.78
C TYR A 13 -3.17 4.66 2.30
N ALA A 14 -2.21 5.40 2.87
CA ALA A 14 -2.15 5.58 4.32
C ALA A 14 -3.34 6.40 4.86
N LYS A 15 -3.89 7.33 4.07
CA LYS A 15 -5.12 8.05 4.43
C LYS A 15 -6.34 7.13 4.40
N THR A 16 -6.34 6.18 3.45
CA THR A 16 -7.44 5.23 3.21
C THR A 16 -7.43 4.03 4.15
N PHE A 17 -6.28 3.50 4.56
CA PHE A 17 -6.20 2.34 5.45
C PHE A 17 -5.84 2.73 6.88
N GLN A 18 -5.26 3.93 7.08
CA GLN A 18 -4.82 4.44 8.38
C GLN A 18 -3.94 3.43 9.14
N PRO A 19 -2.91 2.86 8.49
CA PRO A 19 -1.97 2.01 9.21
C PRO A 19 -1.21 2.85 10.24
N GLU A 20 -0.94 2.24 11.39
CA GLU A 20 -0.09 2.86 12.42
C GLU A 20 1.36 2.85 11.94
N ILE A 21 1.98 4.03 11.80
CA ILE A 21 3.40 4.16 11.47
C ILE A 21 4.19 4.11 12.76
N LEU A 22 5.03 3.09 12.93
CA LEU A 22 5.87 2.90 14.11
C LEU A 22 7.17 3.70 14.02
N LYS A 23 7.73 3.85 12.80
CA LYS A 23 8.97 4.59 12.57
C LYS A 23 8.99 5.18 11.16
N GLY A 24 9.59 6.36 11.01
CA GLY A 24 9.75 7.00 9.71
C GLY A 24 8.44 7.60 9.18
N ARG A 25 8.19 7.44 7.88
CA ARG A 25 7.00 7.99 7.22
C ARG A 25 6.46 7.05 6.13
N PHE A 26 5.24 7.31 5.67
CA PHE A 26 4.71 6.67 4.48
C PHE A 26 5.23 7.32 3.20
N LEU A 27 4.95 6.68 2.06
CA LEU A 27 5.23 7.19 0.72
C LEU A 27 4.43 8.49 0.47
N SER A 28 5.03 9.45 -0.24
CA SER A 28 4.35 10.69 -0.65
C SER A 28 4.82 11.12 -2.04
N SER A 29 3.87 11.59 -2.87
CA SER A 29 4.17 12.18 -4.17
C SER A 29 4.96 13.50 -4.09
N ASP A 30 5.02 14.14 -2.91
CA ASP A 30 5.84 15.33 -2.66
C ASP A 30 7.35 15.03 -2.73
N PHE A 31 7.74 13.75 -2.58
CA PHE A 31 9.13 13.31 -2.60
C PHE A 31 9.39 12.46 -3.85
N SER A 32 10.01 13.06 -4.86
CA SER A 32 10.39 12.33 -6.09
C SER A 32 11.33 11.14 -5.83
N SER A 33 12.09 11.17 -4.74
CA SER A 33 12.95 10.06 -4.30
C SER A 33 12.18 8.82 -3.85
N ASP A 34 10.88 8.94 -3.54
CA ASP A 34 10.05 7.81 -3.06
C ASP A 34 9.80 6.75 -4.13
N ILE A 35 10.10 7.04 -5.40
CA ILE A 35 10.09 6.05 -6.47
C ILE A 35 11.04 4.87 -6.19
N ASN A 36 12.12 5.12 -5.42
CA ASN A 36 13.08 4.13 -4.97
C ASN A 36 13.05 3.96 -3.45
N ALA A 37 11.88 4.16 -2.82
CA ALA A 37 11.67 3.94 -1.41
C ALA A 37 10.80 2.71 -1.14
N ALA A 38 10.91 2.18 0.07
CA ALA A 38 10.10 1.10 0.58
C ALA A 38 9.57 1.44 1.98
N VAL A 39 8.32 1.06 2.22
CA VAL A 39 7.74 0.98 3.56
C VAL A 39 7.50 -0.49 3.87
N ILE A 40 7.84 -0.94 5.07
CA ILE A 40 7.69 -2.35 5.46
C ILE A 40 6.79 -2.48 6.70
N ASN A 41 6.25 -3.66 6.98
CA ASN A 41 5.63 -3.93 8.28
C ASN A 41 6.62 -4.51 9.31
N GLU A 42 6.20 -4.61 10.57
CA GLU A 42 6.97 -5.25 11.66
C GLU A 42 7.39 -6.67 11.27
N ARG A 43 6.49 -7.45 10.67
CA ARG A 43 6.79 -8.82 10.27
C ARG A 43 7.94 -8.90 9.25
N ALA A 44 7.98 -8.00 8.27
CA ALA A 44 9.08 -7.92 7.33
C ALA A 44 10.40 -7.54 8.00
N ALA A 45 10.40 -6.56 8.92
CA ALA A 45 11.60 -6.19 9.67
C ALA A 45 12.15 -7.37 10.49
N GLN A 46 11.26 -8.12 11.16
CA GLN A 46 11.62 -9.32 11.92
C GLN A 46 12.25 -10.41 11.04
N VAL A 47 11.63 -10.71 9.89
CA VAL A 47 12.13 -11.73 8.97
C VAL A 47 13.47 -11.31 8.34
N MET A 48 13.66 -10.03 8.08
CA MET A 48 14.95 -9.49 7.60
C MET A 48 16.01 -9.38 8.72
N GLY A 49 15.66 -9.60 9.99
CA GLY A 49 16.57 -9.47 11.12
C GLY A 49 16.96 -8.01 11.43
N LEU A 50 16.15 -7.04 11.01
CA LEU A 50 16.44 -5.61 11.16
C LEU A 50 15.83 -5.07 12.46
N LYS A 51 16.67 -4.51 13.34
CA LYS A 51 16.22 -3.80 14.55
C LYS A 51 15.83 -2.34 14.26
N ASP A 52 16.63 -1.67 13.43
CA ASP A 52 16.42 -0.28 13.02
C ASP A 52 16.33 -0.17 11.49
N PRO A 53 15.23 -0.64 10.88
CA PRO A 53 15.14 -0.83 9.43
C PRO A 53 15.16 0.48 8.64
N VAL A 54 14.66 1.59 9.18
CA VAL A 54 14.66 2.88 8.47
C VAL A 54 16.10 3.31 8.16
N GLY A 55 16.37 3.63 6.89
CA GLY A 55 17.69 3.96 6.37
C GLY A 55 18.46 2.76 5.80
N HIS A 56 17.98 1.53 5.97
CA HIS A 56 18.58 0.37 5.32
C HIS A 56 18.19 0.28 3.84
N ILE A 57 19.09 -0.30 3.04
CA ILE A 57 18.86 -0.56 1.63
C ILE A 57 18.36 -1.99 1.45
N LEU A 58 17.19 -2.13 0.85
CA LEU A 58 16.62 -3.38 0.37
C LEU A 58 16.94 -3.52 -1.13
N SER A 59 17.55 -4.63 -1.54
CA SER A 59 17.67 -4.94 -2.98
C SER A 59 16.45 -5.73 -3.44
N TYR A 60 15.72 -5.21 -4.42
CA TYR A 60 14.55 -5.87 -5.01
C TYR A 60 14.62 -5.77 -6.54
N LYS A 61 14.68 -6.93 -7.22
CA LYS A 61 14.79 -7.03 -8.68
C LYS A 61 15.93 -6.19 -9.28
N GLY A 62 17.07 -6.11 -8.61
CA GLY A 62 18.23 -5.33 -9.03
C GLY A 62 18.14 -3.82 -8.76
N VAL A 63 17.07 -3.36 -8.10
CA VAL A 63 16.90 -1.97 -7.67
C VAL A 63 17.15 -1.87 -6.18
N ASN A 64 17.91 -0.85 -5.78
CA ASN A 64 18.13 -0.52 -4.38
C ASN A 64 17.00 0.39 -3.89
N LEU A 65 16.27 -0.07 -2.87
CA LEU A 65 15.16 0.63 -2.25
C LEU A 65 15.55 1.07 -0.84
N ASN A 66 15.41 2.36 -0.55
CA ASN A 66 15.63 2.86 0.81
C ASN A 66 14.40 2.59 1.67
N ILE A 67 14.56 1.92 2.81
CA ILE A 67 13.46 1.74 3.75
C ILE A 67 13.23 3.07 4.48
N ILE A 68 12.07 3.69 4.28
CA ILE A 68 11.73 5.00 4.84
C ILE A 68 10.66 4.96 5.93
N GLY A 69 10.02 3.80 6.12
CA GLY A 69 8.95 3.65 7.08
C GLY A 69 8.74 2.22 7.55
N VAL A 70 8.26 2.09 8.78
CA VAL A 70 7.79 0.83 9.36
C VAL A 70 6.36 1.01 9.83
N LEU A 71 5.47 0.15 9.36
CA LEU A 71 4.09 0.06 9.81
C LEU A 71 3.95 -1.03 10.86
N LYS A 72 3.02 -0.82 11.79
CA LYS A 72 2.52 -1.90 12.63
C LYS A 72 1.85 -2.96 11.78
N ASP A 73 1.95 -4.20 12.21
CA ASP A 73 1.26 -5.31 11.56
C ASP A 73 -0.26 -5.06 11.50
N PHE A 74 -0.83 -5.11 10.30
CA PHE A 74 -2.26 -4.89 10.03
C PHE A 74 -2.77 -5.84 8.94
N ASN A 75 -4.09 -6.06 8.93
CA ASN A 75 -4.72 -6.90 7.92
C ASN A 75 -4.93 -6.10 6.62
N TYR A 76 -3.98 -6.25 5.69
CA TYR A 76 -4.07 -5.71 4.32
C TYR A 76 -4.64 -6.73 3.31
N GLN A 77 -4.83 -7.98 3.76
CA GLN A 77 -5.43 -9.10 3.04
C GLN A 77 -6.71 -9.56 3.76
N PRO A 78 -7.52 -10.47 3.16
CA PRO A 78 -8.71 -10.99 3.82
C PRO A 78 -8.43 -11.47 5.25
N LEU A 79 -9.36 -11.17 6.18
CA LEU A 79 -9.26 -11.34 7.64
C LEU A 79 -8.78 -12.72 8.15
N TYR A 80 -8.83 -13.75 7.30
CA TYR A 80 -8.45 -15.13 7.64
C TYR A 80 -6.99 -15.47 7.33
N SER A 81 -6.21 -14.52 6.80
CA SER A 81 -4.80 -14.71 6.47
C SER A 81 -3.89 -14.39 7.65
N ARG A 82 -2.79 -15.13 7.79
CA ARG A 82 -1.70 -14.75 8.70
C ARG A 82 -1.06 -13.46 8.20
N ILE A 83 -0.55 -12.64 9.11
CA ILE A 83 0.19 -11.43 8.74
C ILE A 83 1.53 -11.86 8.14
N GLU A 84 1.66 -11.63 6.84
CA GLU A 84 2.86 -11.94 6.07
C GLU A 84 3.84 -10.75 6.06
N PRO A 85 5.14 -11.00 5.79
CA PRO A 85 6.11 -9.94 5.51
C PRO A 85 5.65 -9.07 4.32
N LEU A 86 5.43 -7.77 4.56
CA LEU A 86 4.93 -6.83 3.57
C LEU A 86 6.00 -5.78 3.22
N ILE A 87 6.18 -5.54 1.92
CA ILE A 87 6.92 -4.41 1.37
C ILE A 87 5.94 -3.60 0.50
N ILE A 88 5.83 -2.31 0.79
CA ILE A 88 5.01 -1.35 0.07
C ILE A 88 5.91 -0.42 -0.74
N LEU A 89 5.63 -0.33 -2.03
CA LEU A 89 6.37 0.49 -3.00
C LEU A 89 5.43 1.50 -3.65
N TYR A 90 6.00 2.65 -4.05
CA TYR A 90 5.23 3.66 -4.75
C TYR A 90 4.80 3.19 -6.14
N GLN A 91 3.54 3.46 -6.47
CA GLN A 91 3.00 3.34 -7.83
C GLN A 91 2.73 4.74 -8.35
N PRO A 92 3.47 5.19 -9.39
CA PRO A 92 3.22 6.51 -9.96
C PRO A 92 1.85 6.55 -10.63
N PRO A 93 1.18 7.72 -10.67
CA PRO A 93 -0.14 7.88 -11.28
C PRO A 93 -0.23 7.48 -12.76
N SER A 94 0.90 7.43 -13.46
CA SER A 94 0.98 7.00 -14.86
C SER A 94 0.76 5.48 -15.05
N VAL A 95 0.75 4.70 -13.97
CA VAL A 95 0.53 3.24 -14.01
C VAL A 95 -0.91 2.94 -13.62
N THR A 96 -1.66 2.36 -14.55
CA THR A 96 -3.04 1.95 -14.31
C THR A 96 -3.10 0.81 -13.28
N SER A 97 -4.00 0.96 -12.31
CA SER A 97 -4.33 -0.10 -11.34
C SER A 97 -5.63 -0.78 -11.74
N SER A 98 -5.69 -2.09 -11.60
CA SER A 98 -6.94 -2.86 -11.74
C SER A 98 -7.81 -2.82 -10.48
N LEU A 99 -7.30 -2.29 -9.37
CA LEU A 99 -7.96 -2.25 -8.07
C LEU A 99 -7.95 -0.83 -7.50
N CYS A 100 -9.10 -0.41 -6.99
CA CYS A 100 -9.29 0.84 -6.26
C CYS A 100 -9.96 0.54 -4.91
N ASN A 101 -9.34 1.00 -3.82
CA ASN A 101 -9.88 0.86 -2.48
C ASN A 101 -10.60 2.14 -2.07
N VAL A 102 -11.82 2.01 -1.56
CA VAL A 102 -12.63 3.17 -1.16
C VAL A 102 -13.03 3.03 0.30
N ARG A 103 -12.62 4.00 1.13
CA ARG A 103 -13.13 4.14 2.50
C ARG A 103 -14.43 4.92 2.47
N MET A 104 -15.50 4.33 3.04
CA MET A 104 -16.83 4.93 3.07
C MET A 104 -17.21 5.38 4.49
N LYS A 105 -18.13 6.34 4.58
CA LYS A 105 -18.75 6.69 5.86
C LYS A 105 -19.62 5.52 6.35
N PRO A 106 -19.73 5.30 7.67
CA PRO A 106 -20.67 4.32 8.21
C PRO A 106 -22.10 4.59 7.70
N ASN A 107 -22.87 3.53 7.49
CA ASN A 107 -24.27 3.58 7.04
C ASN A 107 -24.52 4.19 5.65
N THR A 108 -23.48 4.42 4.82
CA THR A 108 -23.65 4.90 3.44
C THR A 108 -23.38 3.85 2.37
N ILE A 109 -23.14 2.59 2.75
CA ILE A 109 -22.70 1.55 1.81
C ILE A 109 -23.63 1.41 0.59
N PRO A 110 -24.97 1.27 0.74
CA PRO A 110 -25.85 1.09 -0.41
C PRO A 110 -25.87 2.30 -1.35
N SER A 111 -25.89 3.51 -0.79
CA SER A 111 -25.93 4.75 -1.58
C SER A 111 -24.60 5.01 -2.29
N THR A 112 -23.47 4.78 -1.63
CA THR A 112 -22.14 4.90 -2.24
C THR A 112 -21.94 3.88 -3.36
N ILE A 113 -22.35 2.62 -3.19
CA ILE A 113 -22.28 1.61 -4.25
C ILE A 113 -23.13 2.02 -5.46
N ASN A 114 -24.34 2.51 -5.24
CA ASN A 114 -25.18 2.99 -6.34
C ASN A 114 -24.56 4.17 -7.07
N TYR A 115 -23.96 5.11 -6.34
CA TYR A 115 -23.26 6.26 -6.93
C TYR A 115 -22.07 5.84 -7.80
N ILE A 116 -21.21 4.94 -7.28
CA ILE A 116 -20.08 4.38 -8.04
C ILE A 116 -20.57 3.67 -9.30
N ARG A 117 -21.68 2.90 -9.21
CA ARG A 117 -22.27 2.22 -10.38
C ARG A 117 -22.74 3.22 -11.44
N THR A 118 -23.34 4.33 -11.04
CA THR A 118 -23.77 5.39 -11.97
C THR A 118 -22.57 5.99 -12.69
N ILE A 119 -21.53 6.40 -11.96
CA ILE A 119 -20.28 6.93 -12.56
C ILE A 119 -19.69 5.91 -13.53
N TYR A 120 -19.55 4.66 -13.09
CA TYR A 120 -18.98 3.60 -13.92
C TYR A 120 -19.73 3.47 -15.25
N ARG A 121 -21.07 3.47 -15.24
CA ARG A 121 -21.90 3.40 -16.45
C ARG A 121 -21.77 4.63 -17.35
N THR A 122 -21.59 5.82 -16.77
CA THR A 122 -21.43 7.06 -17.54
C THR A 122 -20.10 7.09 -18.31
N TYR A 123 -19.03 6.56 -17.73
CA TYR A 123 -17.69 6.65 -18.31
C TYR A 123 -17.21 5.36 -19.00
N ASN A 124 -17.84 4.21 -18.76
CA ASN A 124 -17.59 2.95 -19.46
C ASN A 124 -18.74 2.59 -20.42
N LEU A 125 -19.16 3.53 -21.27
CA LEU A 125 -20.22 3.30 -22.26
C LEU A 125 -19.83 2.28 -23.35
N ASP A 126 -18.54 1.95 -23.47
CA ASP A 126 -17.99 1.11 -24.55
C ASP A 126 -17.76 -0.38 -24.17
N TYR A 127 -18.18 -0.82 -22.99
CA TYR A 127 -18.14 -2.24 -22.60
C TYR A 127 -19.53 -2.71 -22.12
N PRO A 128 -20.22 -3.61 -22.87
CA PRO A 128 -21.53 -4.12 -22.49
C PRO A 128 -21.53 -4.92 -21.17
#